data_AF-A0A8J4ETR3-F1
#
_entry.id   AF-A0A8J4ETR3-F1
#
_cell.length_a   1.000
_cell.length_b   1.000
_cell.length_c   1.000
_cell.angle_alpha   90.00
_cell.angle_beta   90.00
_cell.angle_gamma   90.00
#
_symmetry.space_group_name_H-M   'P 1'
#
loop_
_entity.id
_entity.type
_entity.pdbx_description
1 polymer ?
#
loop_
_entity_poly.entity_id
_entity_poly.type
_entity_poly.pdbx_seq_one_letter_code
_entity_poly.pdbx_strand_id
1 'polypeptide(L)'
;VEARHTLALGTYRMRPNETIPSYQSRFEALVTPIADLSEGDRIFWFQRGLSESLAGECATDLMGRKFQSYGDLVQFARGAEMRFLAKQGALRPVPRVNA
;
A
#
# COMPACT_ATOMS: atom_id res chain seq x y z
N VAL A 1 13.90 4.43 18.86
CA VAL A 1 13.05 5.58 19.27
C VAL A 1 12.53 6.35 18.04
N GLU A 2 13.39 6.72 17.09
CA GLU A 2 12.99 7.48 15.89
C GLU A 2 11.97 6.79 14.99
N ALA A 3 12.10 5.49 14.72
CA ALA A 3 11.17 4.77 13.82
C ALA A 3 9.71 4.79 14.33
N ARG A 4 9.51 4.55 15.63
CA ARG A 4 8.19 4.66 16.27
C ARG A 4 7.64 6.08 16.24
N HIS A 5 8.51 7.07 16.42
CA HIS A 5 8.12 8.47 16.34
C HIS A 5 7.66 8.84 14.91
N THR A 6 8.39 8.40 13.89
CA THR A 6 8.02 8.58 12.47
C THR A 6 6.68 7.93 12.12
N LEU A 7 6.39 6.74 12.66
CA LEU A 7 5.08 6.12 12.54
C LEU A 7 4.00 6.96 13.23
N ALA A 8 4.22 7.33 14.50
CA ALA A 8 3.26 8.09 15.31
C ALA A 8 2.90 9.46 14.70
N LEU A 9 3.85 10.13 14.05
CA LEU A 9 3.62 11.39 13.33
C LEU A 9 2.73 11.23 12.09
N GLY A 10 2.53 10.00 11.59
CA GLY A 10 1.69 9.73 10.42
C GLY A 10 2.22 10.35 9.12
N THR A 11 3.49 10.75 9.12
CA THR A 11 4.20 11.36 7.97
C THR A 11 4.79 10.30 7.05
N TYR A 12 4.89 9.05 7.51
CA TYR A 12 5.40 7.96 6.71
C TYR A 12 4.36 7.40 5.73
N ARG A 13 4.30 8.04 4.55
CA ARG A 13 3.34 7.69 3.50
C ARG A 13 4.04 7.28 2.21
N MET A 14 3.29 6.58 1.38
CA MET A 14 3.57 6.29 -0.01
C MET A 14 3.70 7.61 -0.76
N ARG A 15 4.79 7.75 -1.51
CA ARG A 15 5.07 8.96 -2.28
C ARG A 15 4.22 9.00 -3.56
N PRO A 16 4.01 10.18 -4.17
CA PRO A 16 3.38 10.25 -5.48
C PRO A 16 4.11 9.38 -6.50
N ASN A 17 3.38 8.56 -7.25
CA ASN A 17 3.89 7.63 -8.25
C ASN A 17 4.85 6.54 -7.72
N GLU A 18 4.95 6.37 -6.40
CA GLU A 18 5.65 5.21 -5.81
C GLU A 18 4.85 3.95 -6.08
N THR A 19 5.53 2.81 -6.23
CA THR A 19 4.87 1.51 -6.37
C THR A 19 4.71 0.82 -5.01
N ILE A 20 3.77 -0.11 -4.88
CA ILE A 20 3.58 -0.90 -3.66
C ILE A 20 4.86 -1.65 -3.27
N PRO A 21 5.59 -2.34 -4.17
CA PRO A 21 6.87 -2.97 -3.81
C PRO A 21 7.91 -1.98 -3.28
N SER A 22 8.03 -0.78 -3.89
CA SER A 22 8.96 0.24 -3.41
C SER A 22 8.55 0.79 -2.04
N TYR A 23 7.26 1.08 -1.84
CA TYR A 23 6.73 1.53 -0.56
C TYR A 23 6.91 0.47 0.54
N GLN A 24 6.59 -0.80 0.24
CA GLN A 24 6.79 -1.93 1.15
C GLN A 24 8.24 -2.04 1.58
N SER A 25 9.19 -2.01 0.64
CA SER A 25 10.62 -2.09 0.97
C SER A 25 11.05 -0.99 1.93
N ARG A 26 10.61 0.26 1.68
CA ARG A 26 10.89 1.38 2.57
C ARG A 26 10.24 1.17 3.95
N PHE A 27 8.97 0.77 3.98
CA PHE A 27 8.23 0.51 5.22
C PHE A 27 8.91 -0.58 6.06
N GLU A 28 9.31 -1.69 5.45
CA GLU A 28 10.03 -2.78 6.11
C GLU A 28 11.35 -2.31 6.70
N ALA A 29 12.11 -1.48 5.97
CA ALA A 29 13.34 -0.87 6.49
C ALA A 29 13.07 0.03 7.71
N LEU A 30 11.94 0.75 7.74
CA LEU A 30 11.55 1.57 8.89
C LEU A 30 11.18 0.72 10.11
N VAL A 31 10.45 -0.38 9.91
CA VAL A 31 9.90 -1.18 11.02
C VAL A 31 10.83 -2.29 11.53
N THR A 32 11.79 -2.73 10.72
CA THR A 32 12.81 -3.74 11.09
C THR A 32 13.49 -3.46 12.45
N PRO A 33 13.92 -2.24 12.79
CA PRO A 33 14.53 -1.96 14.09
C PRO A 33 13.55 -1.94 15.28
N ILE A 34 12.24 -2.18 15.08
CA ILE A 34 11.22 -2.19 16.12
C ILE A 34 10.95 -3.65 16.55
N ALA A 35 11.62 -4.10 17.61
CA ALA A 35 11.62 -5.50 18.05
C ALA A 35 10.24 -6.08 18.42
N ASP A 36 9.33 -5.24 18.90
CA ASP A 36 8.02 -5.59 19.47
C ASP A 36 6.85 -5.06 18.63
N LEU A 37 7.07 -4.80 17.33
CA LEU A 37 5.99 -4.37 16.44
C LEU A 37 5.06 -5.55 16.10
N SER A 38 3.82 -5.49 16.59
CA SER A 38 2.83 -6.54 16.35
C SER A 38 2.40 -6.59 14.88
N GLU A 39 1.82 -7.72 14.48
CA GLU A 39 1.26 -7.87 13.14
C GLU A 39 0.11 -6.88 12.88
N GLY A 40 -0.73 -6.64 13.89
CA GLY A 40 -1.78 -5.62 13.85
C GLY A 40 -1.21 -4.21 13.65
N ASP A 41 -0.09 -3.87 14.30
CA ASP A 41 0.56 -2.58 14.10
C ASP A 41 1.12 -2.45 12.69
N ARG A 42 1.74 -3.52 12.15
CA ARG A 42 2.24 -3.53 10.77
C ARG A 42 1.13 -3.28 9.77
N ILE A 43 0.00 -3.97 9.93
CA ILE A 43 -1.20 -3.80 9.10
C ILE A 43 -1.71 -2.37 9.20
N PHE A 44 -1.90 -1.86 10.42
CA PHE A 44 -2.41 -0.51 10.66
C PHE A 44 -1.54 0.56 10.03
N TRP A 45 -0.23 0.53 10.28
CA TRP A 45 0.70 1.54 9.79
C TRP A 45 0.90 1.46 8.29
N PHE A 46 0.93 0.25 7.72
CA PHE A 46 1.01 0.08 6.27
C PHE A 46 -0.24 0.64 5.59
N GLN A 47 -1.45 0.27 6.04
CA GLN A 47 -2.71 0.79 5.49
C GLN A 47 -2.79 2.32 5.58
N ARG A 48 -2.39 2.89 6.72
CA ARG A 48 -2.40 4.34 6.94
C ARG A 48 -1.45 5.10 6.02
N GLY A 49 -0.36 4.45 5.59
CA GLY A 49 0.61 5.07 4.70
C GLY A 49 0.34 4.86 3.22
N LEU A 50 -0.64 4.03 2.82
CA LEU A 50 -1.03 3.88 1.42
C LEU A 50 -1.55 5.19 0.81
N SER A 51 -1.46 5.30 -0.51
CA SER A 51 -2.15 6.37 -1.24
C SER A 51 -3.67 6.27 -1.05
N GLU A 52 -4.38 7.39 -1.13
CA GLU A 52 -5.85 7.39 -0.96
C GLU A 52 -6.58 6.43 -1.90
N SER A 53 -6.08 6.29 -3.14
CA SER A 53 -6.64 5.38 -4.14
C SER A 53 -6.53 3.91 -3.76
N LEU A 54 -5.49 3.53 -3.00
CA LEU A 54 -5.25 2.14 -2.58
C LEU A 54 -5.73 1.88 -1.15
N ALA A 55 -5.74 2.91 -0.29
CA ALA A 55 -6.14 2.80 1.12
C ALA A 55 -7.60 2.30 1.26
N GLY A 56 -8.50 2.80 0.42
CA GLY A 56 -9.90 2.36 0.41
C GLY A 56 -10.05 0.90 -0.02
N GLU A 57 -9.35 0.49 -1.08
CA GLU A 57 -9.40 -0.89 -1.57
C GLU A 57 -8.73 -1.88 -0.60
N CYS A 58 -7.70 -1.45 0.11
CA CYS A 58 -6.94 -2.28 1.04
C CYS A 58 -7.46 -2.22 2.49
N ALA A 59 -8.62 -1.59 2.75
CA ALA A 59 -9.20 -1.52 4.09
C ALA A 59 -9.65 -2.90 4.61
N THR A 60 -10.15 -3.75 3.70
CA THR A 60 -10.63 -5.10 3.97
C THR A 60 -10.22 -6.07 2.87
N ASP A 61 -10.24 -7.38 3.16
CA ASP A 61 -10.04 -8.43 2.18
C ASP A 61 -11.23 -8.57 1.21
N LEU A 62 -11.17 -9.57 0.32
CA LEU A 62 -12.24 -9.88 -0.65
C LEU A 62 -13.56 -10.28 0.01
N MET A 63 -13.56 -10.68 1.28
CA MET A 63 -14.74 -11.03 2.06
C MET A 63 -15.25 -9.88 2.94
N GLY A 64 -14.65 -8.69 2.83
CA GLY A 64 -14.98 -7.54 3.68
C GLY A 64 -14.45 -7.67 5.12
N ARG A 65 -13.52 -8.59 5.38
CA ARG A 65 -12.93 -8.81 6.70
C ARG A 65 -11.63 -8.04 6.85
N LYS A 66 -11.24 -7.75 8.09
CA LYS A 66 -9.92 -7.17 8.37
C LYS A 66 -8.83 -8.20 8.10
N PHE A 67 -7.75 -7.76 7.46
CA PHE A 67 -6.54 -8.57 7.32
C PHE A 67 -6.03 -8.98 8.71
N GLN A 68 -5.67 -10.26 8.83
CA GLN A 68 -5.00 -10.79 10.02
C GLN A 68 -3.49 -10.96 9.80
N SER A 69 -3.07 -10.95 8.53
CA SER A 69 -1.68 -11.12 8.12
C SER A 69 -1.18 -9.91 7.36
N TYR A 70 -0.01 -9.40 7.74
CA TYR A 70 0.64 -8.32 7.01
C TYR A 70 1.03 -8.77 5.58
N GLY A 71 1.47 -10.02 5.43
CA GLY A 71 1.83 -10.58 4.12
C GLY A 71 0.64 -10.64 3.16
N ASP A 72 -0.54 -10.97 3.66
CA ASP A 72 -1.76 -11.07 2.86
C ASP A 72 -2.22 -9.69 2.39
N LEU A 73 -2.16 -8.69 3.28
CA LEU A 73 -2.41 -7.29 2.94
C LEU A 73 -1.46 -6.81 1.83
N VAL A 74 -0.16 -7.10 1.94
CA VAL A 74 0.84 -6.70 0.93
C VAL A 74 0.54 -7.35 -0.43
N GLN A 75 0.25 -8.65 -0.45
CA GLN A 75 -0.12 -9.33 -1.69
C GLN A 75 -1.38 -8.74 -2.31
N PHE A 76 -2.39 -8.46 -1.49
CA PHE A 76 -3.61 -7.82 -1.93
C PHE A 76 -3.35 -6.43 -2.53
N ALA A 77 -2.55 -5.60 -1.85
CA ALA A 77 -2.19 -4.26 -2.28
C ALA A 77 -1.46 -4.25 -3.64
N ARG A 78 -0.55 -5.22 -3.86
CA ARG A 78 0.09 -5.42 -5.18
C ARG A 78 -0.93 -5.74 -6.27
N GLY A 79 -1.91 -6.60 -5.97
CA GLY A 79 -3.01 -6.90 -6.89
C GLY A 79 -3.88 -5.67 -7.20
N ALA A 80 -4.18 -4.86 -6.18
CA ALA A 80 -4.93 -3.60 -6.32
C ALA A 80 -4.18 -2.60 -7.20
N GLU A 81 -2.87 -2.43 -6.98
CA GLU A 81 -2.01 -1.61 -7.83
C GLU A 81 -2.04 -2.05 -9.31
N MET A 82 -1.90 -3.35 -9.58
CA MET A 82 -1.96 -3.87 -10.95
C MET A 82 -3.31 -3.58 -11.62
N ARG A 83 -4.42 -3.73 -10.89
CA ARG A 83 -5.76 -3.38 -11.40
C ARG A 83 -5.90 -1.88 -11.66
N PHE A 84 -5.36 -1.05 -10.79
CA PHE A 84 -5.37 0.40 -10.93
C PHE A 84 -4.57 0.85 -12.18
N LEU A 85 -3.36 0.32 -12.35
CA LEU A 85 -2.53 0.56 -13.54
C LEU A 85 -3.20 0.07 -14.82
N ALA A 86 -3.83 -1.10 -14.79
CA ALA A 86 -4.58 -1.64 -15.94
C ALA A 86 -5.76 -0.72 -16.32
N LYS A 87 -6.51 -0.19 -15.34
CA LYS A 87 -7.58 0.78 -15.59
C LYS A 87 -7.04 2.07 -16.20
N GLN A 88 -5.92 2.60 -15.71
CA GLN A 88 -5.29 3.79 -16.30
C GLN A 88 -4.78 3.55 -17.73
N GLY A 89 -4.23 2.36 -18.00
CA GLY A 89 -3.79 1.96 -19.34
C GLY A 89 -4.96 1.77 -20.31
N ALA A 90 -6.08 1.21 -19.84
CA ALA A 90 -7.31 1.03 -20.62
C ALA A 90 -8.06 2.34 -20.91
N LEU A 91 -7.85 3.37 -20.10
CA LEU A 91 -8.45 4.70 -20.28
C LEU A 91 -7.65 5.62 -21.23
N ARG A 92 -6.49 5.20 -21.74
CA ARG A 92 -5.82 5.93 -22.82
C ARG A 92 -6.60 5.69 -24.13
N PRO A 93 -7.26 6.72 -24.72
CA PRO A 93 -7.90 6.54 -26.01
C PRO A 93 -6.82 6.18 -27.02
N VAL A 94 -6.93 5.00 -27.63
CA VAL A 94 -6.15 4.66 -28.81
C VAL A 94 -6.49 5.73 -29.86
N PRO A 95 -5.53 6.50 -30.38
CA PRO A 95 -5.83 7.40 -31.48
C PRO A 95 -6.35 6.52 -32.62
N ARG A 96 -7.63 6.67 -32.97
CA ARG A 96 -8.17 6.11 -34.21
C ARG A 96 -7.43 6.79 -35.35
N VAL A 97 -6.37 6.15 -35.83
CA VAL A 97 -5.80 6.46 -37.13
C VAL A 97 -6.83 5.98 -38.15
N ASN A 98 -7.63 6.92 -38.66
CA ASN A 98 -8.38 6.69 -39.89
C ASN A 98 -7.35 6.69 -41.02
N ALA A 99 -7.11 5.52 -41.62
CA ALA A 99 -6.43 5.35 -42.89
C ALA A 99 -7.42 4.70 -43.86
#